data_AF-A0A370GQR4-F1
#
_entry.id   AF-A0A370GQR4-F1
#
_cell.length_a   1.000
_cell.length_b   1.000
_cell.length_c   1.000
_cell.angle_alpha   90.00
_cell.angle_beta   90.00
_cell.angle_gamma   90.00
#
_symmetry.space_group_name_H-M   'P 1'
#
loop_
_entity.id
_entity.type
_entity.pdbx_description
1 polymer ?
#
loop_
_entity_poly.entity_id
_entity_poly.type
_entity_poly.pdbx_seq_one_letter_code
_entity_poly.pdbx_strand_id
1 'polypeptide(L)'
;MLVKKTILKGLLAIGIGIPAFAQAADLVITNNTNQDSTVIANKGACSYPALGEVGITRAHKSNTVPESKLKLACMANKSDCKADVYMTSNCSGPIIATASFEVVTKDGKPGQGLKSIQIKDSAYAVTGGGFNITISGGH
;
A
#
# COMPACT_ATOMS: atom_id res chain seq x y z
N MET A 1 16.27 -59.23 32.13
CA MET A 1 15.90 -57.82 31.94
C MET A 1 17.17 -56.99 31.93
N LEU A 2 17.50 -56.35 30.79
CA LEU A 2 18.70 -55.53 30.65
C LEU A 2 18.26 -54.17 30.11
N VAL A 3 18.32 -53.14 30.95
CA VAL A 3 18.11 -51.75 30.56
C VAL A 3 19.45 -51.18 30.09
N LYS A 4 19.55 -50.75 28.82
CA LYS A 4 20.67 -49.90 28.36
C LYS A 4 20.19 -48.85 27.34
N LYS A 5 20.07 -47.62 27.87
CA LYS A 5 20.54 -46.32 27.37
C LYS A 5 20.20 -45.87 25.93
N THR A 6 19.33 -44.85 25.86
CA THR A 6 19.49 -43.52 25.20
C THR A 6 20.37 -43.44 23.94
N ILE A 7 19.93 -42.83 22.82
CA ILE A 7 20.05 -41.38 22.55
C ILE A 7 19.09 -40.95 21.42
N LEU A 8 18.28 -39.93 21.73
CA LEU A 8 17.49 -39.10 20.83
C LEU A 8 18.39 -38.01 20.23
N LYS A 9 18.69 -38.04 18.92
CA LYS A 9 19.20 -36.91 18.09
C LYS A 9 18.94 -37.26 16.62
N GLY A 10 18.33 -36.47 15.75
CA GLY A 10 17.70 -35.16 15.78
C GLY A 10 17.27 -34.95 14.31
N LEU A 11 15.98 -34.75 14.06
CA LEU A 11 15.46 -34.55 12.70
C LEU A 11 15.91 -33.15 12.25
N LEU A 12 16.94 -33.06 11.42
CA LEU A 12 17.35 -31.79 10.81
C LEU A 12 16.31 -31.45 9.72
N ALA A 13 15.22 -30.82 10.13
CA ALA A 13 14.31 -30.16 9.21
C ALA A 13 15.04 -28.96 8.63
N ILE A 14 15.67 -29.15 7.47
CA ILE A 14 16.15 -28.05 6.63
C ILE A 14 14.89 -27.39 6.08
N GLY A 15 14.31 -26.49 6.87
CA GLY A 15 13.31 -25.55 6.40
C GLY A 15 14.00 -24.66 5.38
N ILE A 16 13.91 -25.04 4.11
CA ILE A 16 14.18 -24.13 3.00
C ILE A 16 13.07 -23.09 3.09
N GLY A 17 13.32 -22.04 3.88
CA GLY A 17 12.52 -20.84 3.90
C GLY A 17 12.57 -20.31 2.48
N ILE A 18 11.47 -20.50 1.76
CA ILE A 18 11.27 -19.91 0.44
C ILE A 18 11.40 -18.40 0.69
N PRO A 19 12.41 -17.70 0.12
CA PRO A 19 12.30 -16.26 0.04
C PRO A 19 11.13 -16.04 -0.92
N ALA A 20 9.96 -15.71 -0.38
CA ALA A 20 8.88 -15.17 -1.17
C ALA A 20 9.47 -13.90 -1.80
N PHE A 21 9.88 -14.00 -3.05
CA PHE A 21 10.23 -12.86 -3.88
C PHE A 21 8.96 -12.03 -3.96
N ALA A 22 8.79 -11.09 -3.03
CA ALA A 22 7.80 -10.04 -3.15
C ALA A 22 8.15 -9.33 -4.45
N GLN A 23 7.44 -9.60 -5.53
CA GLN A 23 7.41 -8.68 -6.66
C GLN A 23 6.54 -7.51 -6.22
N ALA A 24 6.89 -6.29 -6.64
CA ALA A 24 6.09 -5.13 -6.26
C ALA A 24 4.71 -5.31 -6.90
N ALA A 25 3.67 -5.29 -6.06
CA ALA A 25 2.33 -5.67 -6.47
C ALA A 25 1.53 -4.44 -6.91
N ASP A 26 0.50 -4.68 -7.71
CA ASP A 26 -0.50 -3.66 -8.00
C ASP A 26 -1.11 -3.14 -6.70
N LEU A 27 -1.37 -1.83 -6.63
CA LEU A 27 -2.01 -1.21 -5.49
C LEU A 27 -3.53 -1.31 -5.63
N VAL A 28 -4.16 -2.03 -4.72
CA VAL A 28 -5.62 -2.13 -4.63
C VAL A 28 -6.12 -1.14 -3.59
N ILE A 29 -7.01 -0.24 -4.02
CA ILE A 29 -7.66 0.74 -3.16
C ILE A 29 -9.15 0.46 -3.17
N THR A 30 -9.74 0.19 -2.01
CA THR A 30 -11.18 0.03 -1.85
C THR A 30 -11.74 1.27 -1.16
N ASN A 31 -12.64 1.97 -1.83
CA ASN A 31 -13.30 3.16 -1.30
C ASN A 31 -14.75 2.81 -0.96
N ASN A 32 -15.04 2.70 0.33
CA ASN A 32 -16.38 2.43 0.87
C ASN A 32 -17.14 3.70 1.26
N THR A 33 -16.65 4.87 0.86
CA THR A 33 -17.29 6.16 1.14
C THR A 33 -18.27 6.55 0.02
N ASN A 34 -19.04 7.61 0.27
CA ASN A 34 -19.95 8.21 -0.72
C ASN A 34 -19.25 9.16 -1.72
N GLN A 35 -17.94 9.36 -1.60
CA GLN A 35 -17.19 10.32 -2.40
C GLN A 35 -16.09 9.62 -3.18
N ASP A 36 -15.83 10.09 -4.40
CA ASP A 36 -14.64 9.69 -5.16
C ASP A 36 -13.38 10.12 -4.39
N SER A 37 -12.29 9.37 -4.53
CA SER A 37 -11.02 9.73 -3.93
C SER A 37 -9.90 9.82 -4.95
N THR A 38 -8.97 10.74 -4.67
CA THR A 38 -7.75 10.95 -5.45
C THR A 38 -6.58 11.23 -4.50
N VAL A 39 -5.36 11.14 -5.03
CA VAL A 39 -4.13 11.40 -4.28
C VAL A 39 -3.19 12.36 -4.99
N ILE A 40 -2.37 13.08 -4.21
CA ILE A 40 -1.15 13.74 -4.66
C ILE A 40 0.04 13.01 -4.06
N ALA A 41 0.87 12.40 -4.92
CA ALA A 41 2.08 11.70 -4.50
C ALA A 41 3.30 12.63 -4.55
N ASN A 42 4.10 12.66 -3.47
CA ASN A 42 5.35 13.43 -3.33
C ASN A 42 5.22 14.91 -3.71
N LYS A 43 4.08 15.55 -3.39
CA LYS A 43 3.76 16.93 -3.79
C LYS A 43 3.80 17.16 -5.31
N GLY A 44 3.57 16.11 -6.09
CA GLY A 44 3.49 16.16 -7.55
C GLY A 44 2.10 16.58 -8.05
N ALA A 45 1.73 16.07 -9.22
CA ALA A 45 0.40 16.28 -9.78
C ALA A 45 -0.67 15.44 -9.06
N CYS A 46 -1.92 15.87 -9.16
CA CYS A 46 -3.05 15.02 -8.81
C CYS A 46 -3.06 13.75 -9.68
N SER A 47 -3.30 12.63 -9.04
CA SER A 47 -3.46 11.31 -9.67
C SER A 47 -4.43 11.30 -10.83
N TYR A 48 -5.50 12.11 -10.77
CA TYR A 48 -6.32 12.46 -11.94
C TYR A 48 -6.09 13.93 -12.33
N PRO A 49 -5.88 14.24 -13.62
CA PRO A 49 -5.91 13.35 -14.78
C PRO A 49 -4.57 12.62 -15.06
N ALA A 50 -3.52 12.82 -14.25
CA ALA A 50 -2.16 12.39 -14.59
C ALA A 50 -2.01 10.89 -14.88
N LEU A 51 -2.80 10.04 -14.21
CA LEU A 51 -2.80 8.59 -14.40
C LEU A 51 -3.97 8.09 -15.26
N GLY A 52 -4.88 8.97 -15.69
CA GLY A 52 -6.16 8.59 -16.30
C GLY A 52 -7.18 8.11 -15.26
N GLU A 53 -8.19 7.34 -15.69
CA GLU A 53 -9.27 6.87 -14.81
C GLU A 53 -8.78 6.05 -13.60
N VAL A 54 -7.65 5.35 -13.71
CA VAL A 54 -7.04 4.62 -12.58
C VAL A 54 -6.51 5.57 -11.48
N GLY A 55 -6.42 6.87 -11.76
CA GLY A 55 -6.10 7.89 -10.78
C GLY A 55 -7.25 8.24 -9.83
N ILE A 56 -8.48 7.80 -10.12
CA ILE A 56 -9.66 8.00 -9.26
C ILE A 56 -10.08 6.66 -8.68
N THR A 57 -10.23 6.58 -7.36
CA THR A 57 -10.96 5.47 -6.74
C THR A 57 -12.39 5.91 -6.47
N ARG A 58 -13.31 5.45 -7.34
CA ARG A 58 -14.72 5.85 -7.29
C ARG A 58 -15.39 5.44 -5.99
N ALA A 59 -16.41 6.20 -5.57
CA ALA A 59 -17.26 5.86 -4.42
C ALA A 59 -17.82 4.43 -4.54
N HIS A 60 -17.80 3.68 -3.43
CA HIS A 60 -18.26 2.28 -3.34
C HIS A 60 -17.62 1.32 -4.36
N LYS A 61 -16.37 1.57 -4.75
CA LYS A 61 -15.62 0.74 -5.70
C LYS A 61 -14.22 0.42 -5.21
N SER A 62 -13.70 -0.70 -5.71
CA SER A 62 -12.27 -1.00 -5.67
C SER A 62 -11.62 -0.58 -6.99
N ASN A 63 -10.42 -0.02 -6.90
CA ASN A 63 -9.59 0.38 -8.01
C ASN A 63 -8.22 -0.30 -7.88
N THR A 64 -7.71 -0.84 -8.98
CA THR A 64 -6.39 -1.46 -9.03
C THR A 64 -5.47 -0.56 -9.84
N VAL A 65 -4.51 0.06 -9.15
CA VAL A 65 -3.47 0.89 -9.75
C VAL A 65 -2.29 0.00 -10.13
N PRO A 66 -1.97 -0.14 -11.43
CA PRO A 66 -0.87 -0.98 -11.86
C PRO A 66 0.46 -0.53 -11.25
N GLU A 67 1.34 -1.49 -10.95
CA GLU A 67 2.67 -1.24 -10.37
C GLU A 67 3.45 -0.17 -11.15
N SER A 68 3.37 -0.17 -12.48
CA SER A 68 4.04 0.81 -13.35
C SER A 68 3.55 2.25 -13.11
N LYS A 69 2.25 2.43 -12.89
CA LYS A 69 1.63 3.72 -12.58
C LYS A 69 1.96 4.15 -11.15
N LEU A 70 1.98 3.21 -10.21
CA LEU A 70 2.41 3.48 -8.83
C LEU A 70 3.88 3.93 -8.78
N LYS A 71 4.78 3.23 -9.47
CA LYS A 71 6.19 3.60 -9.60
C LYS A 71 6.38 4.98 -10.24
N LEU A 72 5.55 5.32 -11.22
CA LEU A 72 5.56 6.63 -11.87
C LEU A 72 5.11 7.73 -10.89
N ALA A 73 3.99 7.54 -10.19
CA ALA A 73 3.50 8.49 -9.19
C ALA A 73 4.52 8.70 -8.05
N CYS A 74 5.25 7.65 -7.68
CA CYS A 74 6.28 7.69 -6.64
C CYS A 74 7.69 7.96 -7.17
N MET A 75 7.85 8.39 -8.42
CA MET A 75 9.18 8.50 -9.06
C MET A 75 10.16 9.41 -8.30
N ALA A 76 9.68 10.49 -7.67
CA ALA A 76 10.52 11.39 -6.88
C ALA A 76 11.09 10.76 -5.61
N ASN A 77 10.39 9.79 -5.01
CA ASN A 77 10.86 9.01 -3.88
C ASN A 77 10.09 7.69 -3.80
N LYS A 78 10.73 6.61 -4.27
CA LYS A 78 10.11 5.26 -4.33
C LYS A 78 10.18 4.51 -2.99
N SER A 79 11.09 4.91 -2.09
CA SER A 79 11.32 4.22 -0.80
C SER A 79 10.55 4.82 0.38
N ASP A 80 10.03 6.03 0.20
CA ASP A 80 9.16 6.74 1.13
C ASP A 80 8.26 7.71 0.34
N CYS A 81 7.40 7.13 -0.50
CA CYS A 81 6.44 7.87 -1.30
C CYS A 81 5.30 8.37 -0.42
N LYS A 82 5.16 9.69 -0.28
CA LYS A 82 4.09 10.30 0.52
C LYS A 82 2.91 10.64 -0.36
N ALA A 83 1.75 10.05 -0.09
CA ALA A 83 0.52 10.30 -0.80
C ALA A 83 -0.48 11.02 0.10
N ASP A 84 -0.80 12.27 -0.23
CA ASP A 84 -1.90 13.01 0.39
C ASP A 84 -3.21 12.58 -0.27
N VAL A 85 -4.16 12.14 0.55
CA VAL A 85 -5.47 11.60 0.12
C VAL A 85 -6.54 12.68 0.24
N TYR A 86 -7.32 12.82 -0.83
CA TYR A 86 -8.43 13.75 -0.96
C TYR A 86 -9.70 12.96 -1.28
N MET A 87 -10.83 13.40 -0.73
CA MET A 87 -12.15 12.81 -1.01
C MET A 87 -12.88 13.57 -2.13
N THR A 88 -12.14 13.86 -3.20
CA THR A 88 -12.66 14.45 -4.43
C THR A 88 -12.04 13.77 -5.63
N SER A 89 -12.63 13.94 -6.81
CA SER A 89 -12.13 13.37 -8.07
C SER A 89 -10.97 14.17 -8.70
N ASN A 90 -10.48 15.24 -8.06
CA ASN A 90 -9.53 16.18 -8.65
C ASN A 90 -8.51 16.76 -7.64
N CYS A 91 -8.30 16.10 -6.51
CA CYS A 91 -7.44 16.57 -5.41
C CYS A 91 -7.75 17.98 -4.91
N SER A 92 -9.00 18.41 -5.02
CA SER A 92 -9.47 19.63 -4.39
C SER A 92 -9.96 19.37 -2.96
N GLY A 93 -10.03 20.42 -2.16
CA GLY A 93 -10.49 20.35 -0.78
C GLY A 93 -9.40 19.92 0.22
N PRO A 94 -9.81 19.58 1.45
CA PRO A 94 -8.89 19.23 2.52
C PRO A 94 -8.28 17.84 2.31
N ILE A 95 -7.06 17.67 2.82
CA ILE A 95 -6.40 16.37 2.90
C ILE A 95 -7.01 15.60 4.07
N ILE A 96 -7.54 14.41 3.81
CA ILE A 96 -8.12 13.56 4.87
C ILE A 96 -7.08 12.65 5.54
N ALA A 97 -6.02 12.29 4.82
CA ALA A 97 -4.92 11.47 5.33
C ALA A 97 -3.66 11.65 4.49
N THR A 98 -2.50 11.33 5.08
CA THR A 98 -1.24 11.15 4.35
C THR A 98 -0.76 9.72 4.56
N ALA A 99 -0.56 8.97 3.49
CA ALA A 99 -0.01 7.62 3.53
C ALA A 99 1.45 7.61 3.04
N SER A 100 2.31 6.82 3.66
CA SER A 100 3.70 6.59 3.23
C SER A 100 3.83 5.18 2.66
N PHE A 101 4.43 5.07 1.46
CA PHE A 101 4.65 3.81 0.75
C PHE A 101 6.12 3.57 0.45
N GLU A 102 6.57 2.33 0.64
CA GLU A 102 7.77 1.79 0.04
C GLU A 102 7.39 0.97 -1.20
N VAL A 103 7.57 1.54 -2.38
CA VAL A 103 7.35 0.85 -3.66
C VAL A 103 8.61 0.10 -4.10
N VAL A 104 9.77 0.69 -3.81
CA VAL A 104 11.09 0.10 -4.04
C VAL A 104 11.96 0.44 -2.83
N THR A 105 12.67 -0.55 -2.30
CA THR A 105 13.65 -0.34 -1.23
C THR A 105 14.83 0.52 -1.72
N LYS A 106 15.65 1.03 -0.80
CA LYS A 106 16.83 1.85 -1.16
C LYS A 106 17.87 1.09 -2.00
N ASP A 107 17.94 -0.23 -1.85
CA ASP A 107 18.82 -1.13 -2.62
C ASP A 107 18.16 -1.65 -3.91
N GLY A 108 17.03 -1.07 -4.34
CA GLY A 108 16.43 -1.34 -5.65
C GLY A 108 15.55 -2.59 -5.71
N LYS A 109 15.24 -3.21 -4.57
CA LYS A 109 14.34 -4.37 -4.50
C LYS A 109 12.89 -3.91 -4.44
N PRO A 110 11.93 -4.78 -4.76
CA PRO A 110 10.52 -4.49 -4.51
C PRO A 110 10.26 -4.09 -3.06
N GLY A 111 9.51 -3.01 -2.88
CA GLY A 111 9.17 -2.49 -1.56
C GLY A 111 8.04 -3.27 -0.91
N GLN A 112 7.86 -3.05 0.40
CA GLN A 112 6.84 -3.73 1.19
C GLN A 112 5.45 -3.09 1.10
N GLY A 113 5.29 -1.97 0.38
CA GLY A 113 4.04 -1.23 0.28
C GLY A 113 3.84 -0.22 1.41
N LEU A 114 2.63 -0.12 1.93
CA LEU A 114 2.23 0.85 2.96
C LEU A 114 3.08 0.70 4.23
N LYS A 115 3.72 1.80 4.64
CA LYS A 115 4.53 1.90 5.87
C LYS A 115 3.74 2.52 7.01
N SER A 116 2.98 3.57 6.73
CA SER A 116 2.23 4.31 7.73
C SER A 116 1.11 5.14 7.11
N ILE A 117 0.12 5.46 7.94
CA ILE A 117 -0.99 6.35 7.62
C ILE A 117 -1.09 7.38 8.74
N GLN A 118 -1.17 8.65 8.36
CA GLN A 118 -1.49 9.75 9.25
C GLN A 118 -2.86 10.29 8.88
N ILE A 119 -3.87 10.04 9.72
CA ILE A 119 -5.21 10.60 9.53
C ILE A 119 -5.19 12.09 9.90
N LYS A 120 -5.79 12.92 9.05
CA LYS A 120 -5.93 14.37 9.23
C LYS A 120 -7.37 14.80 9.47
N ASP A 121 -8.32 14.04 8.92
CA ASP A 121 -9.74 14.21 9.17
C ASP A 121 -10.30 12.95 9.83
N SER A 122 -10.73 13.08 11.09
CA SER A 122 -11.26 11.99 11.89
C SER A 122 -12.63 11.49 11.44
N ALA A 123 -13.30 12.19 10.52
CA ALA A 123 -14.53 11.68 9.89
C ALA A 123 -14.26 10.48 8.97
N TYR A 124 -13.00 10.25 8.60
CA TYR A 124 -12.58 9.16 7.73
C TYR A 124 -11.64 8.19 8.45
N ALA A 125 -11.69 6.94 8.01
CA ALA A 125 -10.70 5.92 8.34
C ALA A 125 -10.00 5.48 7.06
N VAL A 126 -8.66 5.50 7.09
CA VAL A 126 -7.82 4.92 6.04
C VAL A 126 -7.00 3.82 6.70
N THR A 127 -7.19 2.58 6.25
CA THR A 127 -6.54 1.39 6.81
C THR A 127 -5.95 0.55 5.69
N GLY A 128 -5.07 -0.38 6.03
CA GLY A 128 -4.47 -1.24 5.03
C GLY A 128 -3.13 -1.83 5.46
N GLY A 129 -2.49 -2.50 4.51
CA GLY A 129 -1.18 -3.12 4.66
C GLY A 129 -0.68 -3.60 3.31
N GLY A 130 0.64 -3.55 3.12
CA GLY A 130 1.22 -3.88 1.83
C GLY A 130 0.69 -2.97 0.71
N PHE A 131 0.25 -3.57 -0.38
CA PHE A 131 -0.34 -2.85 -1.52
C PHE A 131 -1.88 -2.90 -1.50
N ASN A 132 -2.50 -2.96 -0.32
CA ASN A 132 -3.95 -2.93 -0.15
C ASN A 132 -4.35 -1.81 0.82
N ILE A 133 -5.26 -0.94 0.38
CA ILE A 133 -5.82 0.17 1.18
C ILE A 133 -7.34 0.09 1.16
N THR A 134 -7.96 0.41 2.30
CA THR A 134 -9.38 0.64 2.41
C THR A 134 -9.64 2.03 3.01
N ILE A 135 -10.55 2.77 2.39
CA ILE A 135 -11.05 4.08 2.85
C ILE A 135 -12.52 3.91 3.24
N SER A 136 -12.92 4.38 4.42
CA SER A 136 -14.29 4.37 4.90
C SER A 136 -14.59 5.61 5.75
N GLY A 137 -15.87 5.80 6.12
CA GLY A 137 -16.34 7.01 6.80
C GLY A 137 -16.76 8.10 5.81
N GLY A 138 -16.81 9.35 6.28
CA GLY A 138 -17.36 10.47 5.53
C GLY A 138 -18.88 10.34 5.38
N HIS A 139 -19.62 11.05 6.24
CA HIS A 139 -21.08 11.13 6.17
C HIS A 139 -21.52 12.19 5.16
#